data_AF-A0A7V9NM59-F1
#
_entry.id   AF-A0A7V9NM59-F1
#
_cell.length_a   1.000
_cell.length_b   1.000
_cell.length_c   1.000
_cell.angle_alpha   90.00
_cell.angle_beta   90.00
_cell.angle_gamma   90.00
#
_symmetry.space_group_name_H-M   'P 1'
#
loop_
_entity.id
_entity.type
_entity.pdbx_description
1 polymer ?
#
loop_
_entity_poly.entity_id
_entity_poly.type
_entity_poly.pdbx_seq_one_letter_code
_entity_poly.pdbx_strand_id
1 'polypeptide(L)'
;MNRFALFFLGAVLGLVIGGALIFYFFVGAPRSAKLPGEPIKAPEANAAPAATATIALNQQFFDTILATIFRDMNAPAFPLNLTGQNIYNDTAKPQYASFVLQSECAGKITLKPDGSGVTTGVRLENGKIAAPLAFSGSAAVFGQCIDFAGWAQANLNLRFDEAAQNVYGQIDVETVNLDGLSPVVSGFVTPLVQSSLNQKVNPITILRGQQIALNLPITATDGTLNARVKDVRSEVKDNALNLYITYDFSGVKGIQTTPPIQQLQQ
;
A
#
# COMPACT_ATOMS: atom_id res chain seq x y z
N MET A 1 9.12 43.30 -33.71
CA MET A 1 8.88 42.56 -32.45
C MET A 1 10.03 42.86 -31.51
N ASN A 2 9.80 43.57 -30.41
CA ASN A 2 10.87 44.13 -29.57
C ASN A 2 11.63 43.02 -28.85
N ARG A 3 12.95 42.98 -29.04
CA ARG A 3 13.87 42.03 -28.37
C ARG A 3 13.69 42.01 -26.85
N PHE A 4 13.29 43.13 -26.27
CA PHE A 4 12.98 43.27 -24.85
C PHE A 4 11.77 42.43 -24.39
N ALA A 5 10.73 42.33 -25.22
CA ALA A 5 9.56 41.51 -24.91
C ALA A 5 9.92 40.01 -24.94
N LEU A 6 10.84 39.60 -25.82
CA LEU A 6 11.30 38.22 -25.92
C LEU A 6 12.11 37.79 -24.67
N PHE A 7 12.94 38.68 -24.14
CA PHE A 7 13.70 38.44 -22.91
C PHE A 7 12.79 38.34 -21.68
N PHE A 8 11.80 39.24 -21.56
CA PHE A 8 10.83 39.19 -20.46
C PHE A 8 10.01 37.90 -20.49
N LEU A 9 9.55 37.49 -21.67
CA LEU A 9 8.77 36.28 -21.84
C LEU A 9 9.62 35.03 -21.51
N GLY A 10 10.88 35.01 -21.90
CA GLY A 10 11.84 33.96 -21.53
C GLY A 10 12.12 33.91 -20.01
N ALA A 11 12.26 35.05 -19.35
CA ALA A 11 12.51 35.13 -17.91
C ALA A 11 11.29 34.65 -17.09
N VAL A 12 10.08 35.03 -17.50
CA VAL A 12 8.85 34.57 -16.85
C VAL A 12 8.65 33.06 -17.06
N LEU A 13 8.90 32.55 -18.28
CA LEU A 13 8.86 31.11 -18.54
C LEU A 13 9.88 30.36 -17.67
N GLY A 14 11.11 30.88 -17.58
CA GLY A 14 12.17 30.30 -16.76
C GLY A 14 11.83 30.28 -15.27
N LEU A 15 11.18 31.32 -14.75
CA LEU A 15 10.78 31.40 -13.35
C LEU A 15 9.60 30.48 -13.04
N VAL A 16 8.61 30.37 -13.94
CA VAL A 16 7.47 29.46 -13.76
C VAL A 16 7.93 28.00 -13.82
N ILE A 17 8.77 27.65 -14.79
CA ILE A 17 9.30 26.29 -14.95
C ILE A 17 10.25 25.95 -13.79
N GLY A 18 11.18 26.86 -13.46
CA GLY A 18 12.11 26.69 -12.35
C GLY A 18 11.39 26.59 -11.00
N GLY A 19 10.40 27.46 -10.75
CA GLY A 19 9.59 27.45 -9.54
C GLY A 19 8.75 26.18 -9.39
N ALA A 20 8.13 25.70 -10.48
CA ALA A 20 7.36 24.46 -10.47
C ALA A 20 8.26 23.23 -10.23
N LEU A 21 9.45 23.18 -10.84
CA LEU A 21 10.41 22.10 -10.62
C LEU A 21 10.93 22.08 -9.18
N ILE A 22 11.34 23.24 -8.65
CA ILE A 22 11.82 23.33 -7.26
C ILE A 22 10.69 22.95 -6.28
N PHE A 23 9.46 23.42 -6.52
CA PHE A 23 8.32 23.05 -5.67
C PHE A 23 8.07 21.54 -5.71
N TYR A 24 8.09 20.90 -6.87
CA TYR A 24 7.86 19.46 -6.99
C TYR A 24 8.99 18.61 -6.37
N PHE A 25 10.24 19.04 -6.52
CA PHE A 25 11.40 18.34 -5.96
C PHE A 25 11.57 18.53 -4.44
N PHE A 26 11.22 19.71 -3.90
CA PHE A 26 11.45 20.01 -2.47
C PHE A 26 10.20 19.89 -1.58
N VAL A 27 8.98 20.05 -2.13
CA VAL A 27 7.74 19.97 -1.32
C VAL A 27 7.17 18.54 -1.26
N GLY A 28 7.71 17.62 -2.06
CA GLY A 28 7.35 16.21 -2.08
C GLY A 28 6.09 15.94 -2.90
N ALA A 29 6.07 14.78 -3.56
CA ALA A 29 4.93 14.28 -4.32
C ALA A 29 3.63 14.38 -3.49
N PRO A 30 2.46 14.58 -4.14
CA PRO A 30 1.17 14.66 -3.44
C PRO A 30 1.02 13.43 -2.54
N ARG A 31 0.90 13.69 -1.23
CA ARG A 31 0.72 12.64 -0.22
C ARG A 31 -0.49 11.80 -0.61
N SER A 32 -0.30 10.48 -0.63
CA SER A 32 -1.35 9.49 -0.86
C SER A 32 -2.60 9.82 -0.03
N ALA A 33 -3.76 9.45 -0.56
CA ALA A 33 -5.06 9.56 0.10
C ALA A 33 -4.95 9.20 1.58
N LYS A 34 -5.64 9.95 2.46
CA LYS A 34 -5.63 9.74 3.91
C LYS A 34 -5.90 8.26 4.22
N LEU A 35 -4.86 7.54 4.61
CA LEU A 35 -4.92 6.11 4.86
C LEU A 35 -5.73 5.85 6.13
N PRO A 36 -6.60 4.83 6.16
CA PRO A 36 -7.40 4.49 7.33
C PRO A 36 -6.51 4.03 8.49
N GLY A 37 -6.99 4.27 9.71
CA GLY A 37 -6.34 3.85 10.95
C GLY A 37 -5.13 4.68 11.39
N GLU A 38 -4.62 4.35 12.56
CA GLU A 38 -3.46 4.98 13.20
C GLU A 38 -2.20 4.11 13.05
N PRO A 39 -0.98 4.69 13.01
CA PRO A 39 0.25 3.91 12.93
C PRO A 39 0.40 2.97 14.12
N ILE A 40 0.70 1.70 13.84
CA ILE A 40 0.98 0.71 14.87
C ILE A 40 2.31 1.04 15.54
N LYS A 41 2.34 0.94 16.88
CA LYS A 41 3.50 1.25 17.71
C LYS A 41 4.24 -0.02 18.12
N ALA A 42 5.48 0.14 18.54
CA ALA A 42 6.23 -0.92 19.22
C ALA A 42 5.53 -1.36 20.52
N PRO A 43 5.71 -2.62 20.94
CA PRO A 43 5.25 -3.09 22.25
C PRO A 43 5.95 -2.35 23.39
N GLU A 44 5.27 -2.24 24.53
CA GLU A 44 5.83 -1.62 25.73
C GLU A 44 6.81 -2.58 26.41
N ALA A 45 7.91 -2.06 26.96
CA ALA A 45 9.02 -2.85 27.48
C ALA A 45 8.69 -3.72 28.72
N ASN A 46 7.51 -3.53 29.31
CA ASN A 46 7.11 -4.19 30.56
C ASN A 46 5.76 -4.91 30.40
N ALA A 47 5.84 -6.21 30.17
CA ALA A 47 4.77 -7.22 30.12
C ALA A 47 3.67 -6.98 29.07
N ALA A 48 3.39 -8.02 28.27
CA ALA A 48 2.23 -8.01 27.39
C ALA A 48 0.96 -7.82 28.24
N PRO A 49 0.05 -6.90 27.87
CA PRO A 49 -1.22 -6.72 28.57
C PRO A 49 -1.97 -8.05 28.72
N ALA A 50 -2.76 -8.20 29.77
CA ALA A 50 -3.70 -9.32 29.85
C ALA A 50 -4.56 -9.36 28.57
N ALA A 51 -4.96 -10.56 28.12
CA ALA A 51 -5.72 -10.74 26.88
C ALA A 51 -4.96 -10.37 25.58
N THR A 52 -3.63 -10.53 25.55
CA THR A 52 -2.82 -10.34 24.33
C THR A 52 -2.54 -11.67 23.62
N ALA A 53 -2.80 -11.75 22.32
CA ALA A 53 -2.33 -12.82 21.45
C ALA A 53 -1.13 -12.36 20.61
N THR A 54 -0.19 -13.26 20.33
CA THR A 54 0.97 -12.99 19.48
C THR A 54 0.89 -13.79 18.19
N ILE A 55 1.07 -13.11 17.06
CA ILE A 55 1.20 -13.72 15.73
C ILE A 55 2.60 -13.40 15.22
N ALA A 56 3.39 -14.42 14.91
CA ALA A 56 4.72 -14.28 14.34
C ALA A 56 4.70 -14.68 12.85
N LEU A 57 4.99 -13.74 11.97
CA LEU A 57 5.10 -13.96 10.53
C LEU A 57 6.57 -13.87 10.14
N ASN A 58 7.20 -15.02 9.88
CA ASN A 58 8.60 -15.06 9.47
C ASN A 58 8.78 -14.66 8.00
N GLN A 59 10.02 -14.39 7.60
CA GLN A 59 10.31 -14.01 6.22
C GLN A 59 9.91 -15.10 5.21
N GLN A 60 10.13 -16.37 5.54
CA GLN A 60 9.83 -17.51 4.66
C GLN A 60 8.34 -17.59 4.28
N PHE A 61 7.44 -17.20 5.18
CA PHE A 61 6.02 -17.08 4.90
C PHE A 61 5.76 -16.11 3.73
N PHE A 62 6.35 -14.92 3.78
CA PHE A 62 6.22 -13.91 2.72
C PHE A 62 6.86 -14.38 1.42
N ASP A 63 8.05 -14.97 1.49
CA ASP A 63 8.75 -15.51 0.32
C ASP A 63 7.90 -16.58 -0.40
N THR A 64 7.23 -17.45 0.38
CA THR A 64 6.34 -18.49 -0.16
C THR A 64 5.10 -17.89 -0.82
N ILE A 65 4.49 -16.88 -0.20
CA ILE A 65 3.32 -16.18 -0.78
C ILE A 65 3.70 -15.48 -2.08
N LEU A 66 4.80 -14.74 -2.11
CA LEU A 66 5.27 -14.03 -3.30
C LEU A 66 5.62 -15.01 -4.42
N ALA A 67 6.32 -16.10 -4.12
CA ALA A 67 6.60 -17.15 -5.09
C ALA A 67 5.31 -17.75 -5.69
N THR A 68 4.29 -17.97 -4.85
CA THR A 68 2.97 -18.45 -5.27
C THR A 68 2.26 -17.42 -6.17
N ILE A 69 2.31 -16.14 -5.83
CA ILE A 69 1.74 -15.06 -6.65
C ILE A 69 2.38 -15.08 -8.05
N PHE A 70 3.72 -15.07 -8.12
CA PHE A 70 4.42 -15.05 -9.40
C PHE A 70 4.18 -16.31 -10.24
N ARG A 71 4.12 -17.48 -9.60
CA ARG A 71 3.94 -18.76 -10.29
C ARG A 71 2.50 -19.00 -10.73
N ASP A 72 1.53 -18.75 -9.85
CA ASP A 72 0.15 -19.24 -10.02
C ASP A 72 -0.84 -18.13 -10.42
N MET A 73 -0.52 -16.85 -10.16
CA MET A 73 -1.44 -15.72 -10.37
C MET A 73 -0.96 -14.69 -11.40
N ASN A 74 0.16 -14.97 -12.07
CA ASN A 74 0.92 -14.05 -12.93
C ASN A 74 1.52 -12.85 -12.18
N ALA A 75 2.52 -12.25 -12.80
CA ALA A 75 3.18 -11.05 -12.30
C ALA A 75 2.20 -9.87 -12.12
N PRO A 76 2.13 -9.24 -10.94
CA PRO A 76 1.30 -8.06 -10.72
C PRO A 76 1.69 -6.92 -11.66
N ALA A 77 0.70 -6.33 -12.34
CA ALA A 77 0.90 -5.21 -13.25
C ALA A 77 -0.06 -4.06 -12.93
N PHE A 78 0.46 -2.83 -13.00
CA PHE A 78 -0.25 -1.60 -12.65
C PHE A 78 -0.11 -0.60 -13.79
N PRO A 79 -1.16 0.17 -14.12
CA PRO A 79 -1.04 1.26 -15.07
C PRO A 79 -0.17 2.38 -14.47
N LEU A 80 0.73 2.93 -15.27
CA LEU A 80 1.48 4.13 -14.98
C LEU A 80 0.54 5.32 -15.21
N ASN A 81 0.24 6.05 -14.14
CA ASN A 81 -0.65 7.20 -14.25
C ASN A 81 0.12 8.38 -14.87
N LEU A 82 0.21 8.40 -16.20
CA LEU A 82 0.84 9.48 -16.99
C LEU A 82 0.04 10.79 -16.96
N THR A 83 -1.15 10.77 -16.37
CA THR A 83 -2.04 11.92 -16.28
C THR A 83 -2.65 11.97 -14.88
N GLY A 84 -2.57 13.11 -14.21
CA GLY A 84 -3.45 13.46 -13.08
C GLY A 84 -4.92 13.62 -13.49
N GLN A 85 -5.39 12.84 -14.46
CA GLN A 85 -6.78 12.79 -14.88
C GLN A 85 -7.33 11.45 -14.41
N ASN A 86 -8.24 11.52 -13.44
CA ASN A 86 -9.28 10.52 -13.31
C ASN A 86 -9.87 10.32 -14.70
N ILE A 87 -9.67 9.14 -15.31
CA ILE A 87 -10.49 8.71 -16.43
C ILE A 87 -11.86 8.37 -15.82
N TYR A 88 -12.59 9.44 -15.52
CA TYR A 88 -14.02 9.40 -15.33
C TYR A 88 -14.59 9.31 -16.74
N ASN A 89 -15.27 8.20 -17.03
CA ASN A 89 -16.05 8.04 -18.25
C ASN A 89 -17.13 9.13 -18.24
N ASP A 90 -16.86 10.25 -18.89
CA ASP A 90 -17.92 11.14 -19.34
C ASP A 90 -17.63 11.62 -20.75
N THR A 91 -18.63 11.36 -21.58
CA THR A 91 -18.83 11.76 -22.97
C THR A 91 -18.77 13.27 -23.12
N ALA A 92 -17.58 13.86 -23.08
CA ALA A 92 -17.36 15.23 -23.57
C ALA A 92 -15.89 15.41 -23.95
N LYS A 93 -15.62 15.41 -25.26
CA LYS A 93 -14.30 15.77 -25.82
C LYS A 93 -13.94 17.21 -25.42
N PRO A 94 -12.78 17.47 -24.79
CA PRO A 94 -12.10 18.73 -24.96
C PRO A 94 -11.03 18.55 -26.04
N GLN A 95 -11.24 19.17 -27.20
CA GLN A 95 -10.14 19.56 -28.08
C GLN A 95 -9.21 20.53 -27.32
N TYR A 96 -7.98 20.64 -27.79
CA TYR A 96 -6.85 21.42 -27.26
C TYR A 96 -5.90 20.63 -26.32
N ALA A 97 -4.73 20.30 -26.90
CA ALA A 97 -3.58 19.58 -26.34
C ALA A 97 -3.63 18.05 -26.31
N SER A 98 -4.05 17.40 -27.40
CA SER A 98 -3.54 16.07 -27.74
C SER A 98 -2.16 16.21 -28.40
N PHE A 99 -1.07 16.16 -27.62
CA PHE A 99 0.20 15.66 -28.16
C PHE A 99 0.02 14.15 -28.33
N VAL A 100 -0.62 13.79 -29.44
CA VAL A 100 -0.59 12.51 -30.16
C VAL A 100 -0.05 11.33 -29.33
N LEU A 101 -0.92 10.73 -28.51
CA LEU A 101 -0.80 9.33 -28.12
C LEU A 101 -1.35 8.49 -29.29
N GLN A 102 -0.56 8.38 -30.37
CA GLN A 102 -0.76 7.40 -31.45
C GLN A 102 0.32 6.30 -31.44
N SER A 103 0.89 6.01 -30.27
CA SER A 103 1.55 4.73 -30.06
C SER A 103 0.75 3.97 -29.01
N GLU A 104 0.44 2.70 -29.30
CA GLU A 104 -0.18 1.73 -28.39
C GLU A 104 0.78 1.39 -27.24
N CYS A 105 1.20 2.41 -26.48
CA CYS A 105 2.07 2.21 -25.35
C CYS A 105 1.24 1.71 -24.17
N ALA A 106 1.50 0.47 -23.75
CA ALA A 106 0.72 -0.17 -22.69
C ALA A 106 0.71 0.62 -21.38
N GLY A 107 1.69 1.51 -21.17
CA GLY A 107 1.69 2.46 -20.07
C GLY A 107 1.56 1.77 -18.72
N LYS A 108 2.32 0.68 -18.51
CA LYS A 108 2.18 -0.18 -17.33
C LYS A 108 3.54 -0.53 -16.74
N ILE A 109 3.55 -0.77 -15.44
CA ILE A 109 4.65 -1.35 -14.67
C ILE A 109 4.24 -2.75 -14.21
N THR A 110 5.12 -3.72 -14.37
CA THR A 110 4.93 -5.11 -13.99
C THR A 110 6.04 -5.51 -13.03
N LEU A 111 5.66 -6.00 -11.85
CA LEU A 111 6.62 -6.53 -10.89
C LEU A 111 7.24 -7.83 -11.41
N LYS A 112 8.50 -8.07 -11.07
CA LYS A 112 9.23 -9.26 -11.46
C LYS A 112 9.74 -9.98 -10.20
N PRO A 113 9.87 -11.32 -10.22
CA PRO A 113 10.50 -12.03 -9.10
C PRO A 113 11.95 -11.56 -8.90
N ASP A 114 12.66 -11.28 -9.98
CA ASP A 114 14.03 -10.78 -9.99
C ASP A 114 14.28 -9.82 -11.16
N GLY A 115 15.26 -8.94 -11.01
CA GLY A 115 15.67 -7.98 -12.03
C GLY A 115 16.70 -6.98 -11.49
N SER A 116 17.61 -6.52 -12.35
CA SER A 116 18.60 -5.48 -12.00
C SER A 116 19.47 -5.82 -10.78
N GLY A 117 19.72 -7.12 -10.53
CA GLY A 117 20.46 -7.61 -9.37
C GLY A 117 19.68 -7.64 -8.04
N VAL A 118 18.37 -7.34 -8.08
CA VAL A 118 17.48 -7.32 -6.91
C VAL A 118 16.40 -8.39 -7.05
N THR A 119 16.07 -9.06 -5.95
CA THR A 119 14.95 -10.00 -5.86
C THR A 119 13.77 -9.33 -5.17
N THR A 120 12.59 -9.38 -5.77
CA THR A 120 11.36 -8.91 -5.13
C THR A 120 11.05 -9.76 -3.92
N GLY A 121 10.87 -9.13 -2.77
CA GLY A 121 10.71 -9.85 -1.51
C GLY A 121 10.27 -8.97 -0.35
N VAL A 122 10.12 -9.60 0.81
CA VAL A 122 10.02 -8.91 2.10
C VAL A 122 11.28 -9.22 2.90
N ARG A 123 11.92 -8.19 3.45
CA ARG A 123 13.09 -8.28 4.32
C ARG A 123 12.72 -7.74 5.69
N LEU A 124 12.90 -8.58 6.71
CA LEU A 124 12.54 -8.30 8.09
C LEU A 124 13.83 -8.05 8.87
N GLU A 125 14.36 -6.84 8.75
CA GLU A 125 15.71 -6.50 9.19
C GLU A 125 15.72 -5.11 9.84
N ASN A 126 16.64 -4.88 10.79
CA ASN A 126 16.84 -3.58 11.45
C ASN A 126 15.56 -2.99 12.08
N GLY A 127 14.68 -3.84 12.60
CA GLY A 127 13.41 -3.41 13.20
C GLY A 127 12.38 -2.88 12.20
N LYS A 128 12.59 -3.06 10.89
CA LYS A 128 11.73 -2.56 9.81
C LYS A 128 11.30 -3.68 8.87
N ILE A 129 10.21 -3.42 8.14
CA ILE A 129 9.72 -4.26 7.06
C ILE A 129 10.13 -3.60 5.74
N ALA A 130 11.23 -4.05 5.15
CA ALA A 130 11.73 -3.56 3.88
C ALA A 130 11.18 -4.43 2.73
N ALA A 131 10.86 -3.80 1.61
CA ALA A 131 10.33 -4.45 0.41
C ALA A 131 11.15 -4.03 -0.82
N PRO A 132 12.23 -4.75 -1.16
CA PRO A 132 12.85 -4.61 -2.47
C PRO A 132 11.90 -5.10 -3.56
N LEU A 133 11.79 -4.36 -4.66
CA LEU A 133 10.87 -4.64 -5.76
C LEU A 133 11.61 -4.51 -7.09
N ALA A 134 11.78 -5.62 -7.81
CA ALA A 134 12.21 -5.60 -9.21
C ALA A 134 11.01 -5.38 -10.13
N PHE A 135 11.18 -4.60 -11.19
CA PHE A 135 10.09 -4.28 -12.12
C PHE A 135 10.56 -4.04 -13.56
N SER A 136 9.59 -4.10 -14.46
CA SER A 136 9.74 -3.71 -15.87
C SER A 136 8.47 -3.02 -16.33
N GLY A 137 8.55 -2.16 -17.33
CA GLY A 137 7.38 -1.45 -17.82
C GLY A 137 7.65 -0.72 -19.12
N SER A 138 6.64 0.03 -19.56
CA SER A 138 6.71 0.85 -20.75
C SER A 138 6.01 2.18 -20.49
N ALA A 139 6.60 3.31 -20.88
CA ALA A 139 6.00 4.63 -20.75
C ALA A 139 6.10 5.43 -22.05
N ALA A 140 5.05 6.21 -22.35
CA ALA A 140 5.08 7.14 -23.46
C ALA A 140 5.82 8.40 -23.05
N VAL A 141 7.01 8.62 -23.61
CA VAL A 141 7.86 9.78 -23.36
C VAL A 141 8.11 10.49 -24.68
N PHE A 142 7.70 11.76 -24.79
CA PHE A 142 7.80 12.57 -26.02
C PHE A 142 7.20 11.90 -27.27
N GLY A 143 6.08 11.19 -27.11
CA GLY A 143 5.38 10.50 -28.20
C GLY A 143 6.00 9.14 -28.61
N GLN A 144 7.10 8.73 -27.99
CA GLN A 144 7.72 7.42 -28.19
C GLN A 144 7.39 6.50 -27.01
N CYS A 145 7.09 5.23 -27.27
CA CYS A 145 6.95 4.24 -26.21
C CYS A 145 8.33 3.68 -25.88
N ILE A 146 8.77 3.90 -24.64
CA ILE A 146 10.08 3.46 -24.16
C ILE A 146 9.85 2.37 -23.12
N ASP A 147 10.49 1.22 -23.34
CA ASP A 147 10.58 0.16 -22.34
C ASP A 147 11.64 0.51 -21.29
N PHE A 148 11.35 0.15 -20.05
CA PHE A 148 12.26 0.37 -18.94
C PHE A 148 12.22 -0.81 -17.98
N ALA A 149 13.34 -1.03 -17.29
CA ALA A 149 13.46 -1.98 -16.21
C ALA A 149 14.20 -1.31 -15.05
N GLY A 150 14.09 -1.90 -13.86
CA GLY A 150 14.75 -1.35 -12.69
C GLY A 150 14.31 -2.02 -11.40
N TRP A 151 14.71 -1.39 -10.31
CA TRP A 151 14.34 -1.81 -8.97
C TRP A 151 13.92 -0.62 -8.10
N ALA A 152 13.06 -0.89 -7.12
CA ALA A 152 12.62 0.06 -6.13
C ALA A 152 12.89 -0.51 -4.73
N GLN A 153 13.28 0.37 -3.80
CA GLN A 153 13.31 0.06 -2.38
C GLN A 153 12.12 0.73 -1.72
N ALA A 154 11.31 -0.05 -1.02
CA ALA A 154 10.18 0.46 -0.25
C ALA A 154 10.24 -0.01 1.20
N ASN A 155 9.51 0.69 2.07
CA ASN A 155 9.25 0.29 3.46
C ASN A 155 7.76 0.07 3.66
N LEU A 156 7.40 -0.97 4.42
CA LEU A 156 6.03 -1.26 4.80
C LEU A 156 5.80 -0.81 6.25
N ASN A 157 4.88 0.14 6.41
CA ASN A 157 4.41 0.62 7.70
C ASN A 157 3.03 0.02 7.99
N LEU A 158 2.78 -0.39 9.24
CA LEU A 158 1.50 -0.98 9.63
C LEU A 158 0.61 0.06 10.31
N ARG A 159 -0.70 -0.01 10.05
CA ARG A 159 -1.72 0.86 10.63
C ARG A 159 -2.89 0.03 11.13
N PHE A 160 -3.48 0.41 12.25
CA PHE A 160 -4.66 -0.23 12.82
C PHE A 160 -5.86 0.72 12.79
N ASP A 161 -6.96 0.25 12.21
CA ASP A 161 -8.25 0.93 12.23
C ASP A 161 -9.15 0.23 13.25
N GLU A 162 -9.33 0.88 14.40
CA GLU A 162 -10.16 0.35 15.51
C GLU A 162 -11.66 0.30 15.15
N ALA A 163 -12.13 1.18 14.28
CA ALA A 163 -13.53 1.19 13.86
C ALA A 163 -13.82 0.01 12.94
N ALA A 164 -12.96 -0.19 11.94
CA ALA A 164 -13.07 -1.30 10.98
C ALA A 164 -12.52 -2.64 11.52
N GLN A 165 -11.77 -2.61 12.62
CA GLN A 165 -11.03 -3.75 13.16
C GLN A 165 -10.07 -4.36 12.13
N ASN A 166 -9.39 -3.52 11.34
CA ASN A 166 -8.50 -3.96 10.27
C ASN A 166 -7.06 -3.51 10.52
N VAL A 167 -6.09 -4.36 10.17
CA VAL A 167 -4.67 -3.98 10.07
C VAL A 167 -4.32 -3.76 8.61
N TYR A 168 -3.90 -2.54 8.30
CA TYR A 168 -3.47 -2.12 6.97
C TYR A 168 -1.94 -2.01 6.90
N GLY A 169 -1.40 -2.32 5.73
CA GLY A 169 -0.04 -2.02 5.33
C GLY A 169 -0.01 -0.82 4.40
N GLN A 170 0.94 0.08 4.65
CA GLN A 170 1.29 1.23 3.83
C GLN A 170 2.70 1.03 3.30
N ILE A 171 2.83 0.87 1.99
CA ILE A 171 4.10 0.86 1.28
C ILE A 171 4.51 2.29 0.97
N ASP A 172 5.70 2.67 1.41
CA ASP A 172 6.34 3.94 1.06
C ASP A 172 7.60 3.63 0.24
N VAL A 173 7.54 3.93 -1.07
CA VAL A 173 8.70 3.78 -1.97
C VAL A 173 9.70 4.90 -1.70
N GLU A 174 10.91 4.54 -1.26
CA GLU A 174 11.99 5.47 -0.91
C GLU A 174 12.87 5.80 -2.11
N THR A 175 13.23 4.77 -2.88
CA THR A 175 14.18 4.88 -3.99
C THR A 175 13.69 4.07 -5.16
N VAL A 176 13.89 4.60 -6.37
CA VAL A 176 13.69 3.90 -7.63
C VAL A 176 14.94 4.10 -8.47
N ASN A 177 15.44 3.01 -9.02
CA ASN A 177 16.57 2.98 -9.93
C ASN A 177 16.10 2.36 -11.26
N LEU A 178 16.49 2.97 -12.37
CA LEU A 178 16.10 2.56 -13.73
C LEU A 178 17.35 2.19 -14.51
N ASP A 179 17.31 1.03 -15.18
CA ASP A 179 18.43 0.52 -15.95
C ASP A 179 18.51 1.18 -17.32
N GLY A 180 19.73 1.53 -17.75
CA GLY A 180 20.04 1.87 -19.15
C GLY A 180 19.38 3.14 -19.69
N LEU A 181 18.60 3.87 -18.90
CA LEU A 181 17.96 5.13 -19.29
C LEU A 181 18.89 6.32 -19.05
N SER A 182 18.82 7.31 -19.94
CA SER A 182 19.52 8.57 -19.74
C SER A 182 18.93 9.35 -18.56
N PRO A 183 19.71 10.18 -17.84
CA PRO A 183 19.21 10.93 -16.69
C PRO A 183 17.98 11.79 -16.99
N VAL A 184 17.87 12.31 -18.21
CA VAL A 184 16.73 13.10 -18.67
C VAL A 184 15.46 12.24 -18.72
N VAL A 185 15.51 11.03 -19.29
CA VAL A 185 14.34 10.13 -19.36
C VAL A 185 13.99 9.58 -17.97
N SER A 186 15.00 9.22 -17.18
CA SER A 186 14.81 8.75 -15.80
C SER A 186 14.10 9.78 -14.92
N GLY A 187 14.40 11.08 -15.11
CA GLY A 187 13.73 12.17 -14.40
C GLY A 187 12.22 12.24 -14.64
N PHE A 188 11.71 11.71 -15.76
CA PHE A 188 10.27 11.63 -16.03
C PHE A 188 9.64 10.31 -15.55
N VAL A 189 10.34 9.18 -15.72
CA VAL A 189 9.78 7.85 -15.42
C VAL A 189 9.79 7.54 -13.93
N THR A 190 10.84 7.91 -13.20
CA THR A 190 10.98 7.67 -11.76
C THR A 190 9.77 8.16 -10.94
N PRO A 191 9.32 9.41 -11.04
CA PRO A 191 8.17 9.88 -10.26
C PRO A 191 6.85 9.17 -10.65
N LEU A 192 6.70 8.72 -11.90
CA LEU A 192 5.54 7.95 -12.34
C LEU A 192 5.51 6.57 -11.71
N VAL A 193 6.65 5.89 -11.64
CA VAL A 193 6.80 4.58 -10.98
C VAL A 193 6.54 4.72 -9.48
N GLN A 194 7.20 5.68 -8.83
CA GLN A 194 7.00 5.96 -7.40
C GLN A 194 5.53 6.23 -7.08
N SER A 195 4.89 7.12 -7.83
CA SER A 195 3.48 7.47 -7.65
C SER A 195 2.56 6.26 -7.87
N SER A 196 2.78 5.50 -8.95
CA SER A 196 1.92 4.36 -9.28
C SER A 196 2.00 3.26 -8.23
N LEU A 197 3.20 2.94 -7.73
CA LEU A 197 3.38 1.98 -6.64
C LEU A 197 2.75 2.51 -5.33
N ASN A 198 3.03 3.76 -4.94
CA ASN A 198 2.49 4.34 -3.71
C ASN A 198 0.96 4.53 -3.73
N GLN A 199 0.33 4.69 -4.90
CA GLN A 199 -1.12 4.92 -5.01
C GLN A 199 -1.91 3.65 -5.28
N LYS A 200 -1.38 2.70 -6.06
CA LYS A 200 -2.14 1.49 -6.46
C LYS A 200 -1.98 0.34 -5.49
N VAL A 201 -0.85 0.29 -4.79
CA VAL A 201 -0.60 -0.79 -3.83
C VAL A 201 -1.17 -0.45 -2.45
N ASN A 202 -1.36 0.84 -2.15
CA ASN A 202 -1.89 1.28 -0.86
C ASN A 202 -3.41 1.51 -0.86
N PRO A 203 -4.11 1.18 0.24
CA PRO A 203 -3.65 0.37 1.37
C PRO A 203 -3.70 -1.14 1.07
N ILE A 204 -2.74 -1.89 1.59
CA ILE A 204 -2.81 -3.36 1.62
C ILE A 204 -3.57 -3.76 2.88
N THR A 205 -4.58 -4.64 2.78
CA THR A 205 -5.21 -5.20 3.99
C THR A 205 -4.45 -6.45 4.42
N ILE A 206 -3.81 -6.40 5.60
CA ILE A 206 -3.00 -7.50 6.13
C ILE A 206 -3.86 -8.44 6.97
N LEU A 207 -4.67 -7.88 7.88
CA LEU A 207 -5.63 -8.63 8.70
C LEU A 207 -6.99 -7.96 8.62
N ARG A 208 -8.03 -8.77 8.39
CA ARG A 208 -9.43 -8.31 8.37
C ARG A 208 -10.08 -8.52 9.73
N GLY A 209 -11.07 -7.69 10.07
CA GLY A 209 -11.82 -7.77 11.32
C GLY A 209 -12.42 -9.15 11.61
N GLN A 210 -12.89 -9.86 10.57
CA GLN A 210 -13.44 -11.22 10.73
C GLN A 210 -12.38 -12.28 11.11
N GLN A 211 -11.10 -11.99 10.88
CA GLN A 211 -10.00 -12.89 11.20
C GLN A 211 -9.45 -12.65 12.61
N ILE A 212 -9.78 -11.50 13.23
CA ILE A 212 -9.24 -11.10 14.53
C ILE A 212 -10.34 -10.91 15.59
N ALA A 213 -11.54 -10.47 15.22
CA ALA A 213 -12.68 -10.43 16.14
C ALA A 213 -13.26 -11.85 16.33
N LEU A 214 -13.43 -12.27 17.58
CA LEU A 214 -13.94 -13.59 17.91
C LEU A 214 -15.38 -13.47 18.41
N ASN A 215 -16.27 -14.29 17.85
CA ASN A 215 -17.60 -14.52 18.39
C ASN A 215 -17.69 -16.02 18.72
N LEU A 216 -17.53 -16.35 19.99
CA LEU A 216 -17.47 -17.72 20.47
C LEU A 216 -18.74 -18.04 21.28
N PRO A 217 -19.59 -18.96 20.81
CA PRO A 217 -20.71 -19.43 21.62
C PRO A 217 -20.17 -20.26 22.80
N ILE A 218 -20.64 -19.97 24.01
CA ILE A 218 -20.28 -20.66 25.23
C ILE A 218 -21.44 -21.58 25.62
N THR A 219 -21.34 -22.84 25.18
CA THR A 219 -22.39 -23.87 25.38
C THR A 219 -22.77 -24.08 26.85
N ALA A 220 -21.84 -23.85 27.78
CA ALA A 220 -22.08 -24.03 29.21
C ALA A 220 -23.03 -22.98 29.82
N THR A 221 -23.18 -21.81 29.19
CA THR A 221 -23.96 -20.68 29.74
C THR A 221 -25.05 -20.20 28.79
N ASP A 222 -25.21 -20.88 27.63
CA ASP A 222 -26.04 -20.43 26.51
C ASP A 222 -25.74 -18.98 26.09
N GLY A 223 -24.51 -18.52 26.35
CA GLY A 223 -24.08 -17.15 26.14
C GLY A 223 -23.13 -17.02 24.96
N THR A 224 -22.91 -15.78 24.53
CA THR A 224 -21.94 -15.45 23.48
C THR A 224 -20.80 -14.63 24.07
N LEU A 225 -19.57 -15.09 23.87
CA LEU A 225 -18.35 -14.34 24.15
C LEU A 225 -17.93 -13.58 22.87
N ASN A 226 -17.88 -12.27 22.97
CA ASN A 226 -17.38 -11.39 21.92
C ASN A 226 -15.99 -10.88 22.32
N ALA A 227 -15.02 -10.98 21.42
CA ALA A 227 -13.70 -10.39 21.56
C ALA A 227 -13.51 -9.32 20.48
N ARG A 228 -13.24 -8.09 20.91
CA ARG A 228 -12.92 -6.97 20.03
C ARG A 228 -11.46 -6.60 20.21
N VAL A 229 -10.75 -6.30 19.13
CA VAL A 229 -9.37 -5.80 19.19
C VAL A 229 -9.39 -4.38 19.75
N LYS A 230 -8.67 -4.19 20.84
CA LYS A 230 -8.48 -2.92 21.53
C LYS A 230 -7.21 -2.22 21.08
N ASP A 231 -6.12 -2.97 20.93
CA ASP A 231 -4.81 -2.42 20.58
C ASP A 231 -4.02 -3.42 19.73
N VAL A 232 -3.21 -2.90 18.82
CA VAL A 232 -2.28 -3.70 18.00
C VAL A 232 -0.91 -3.07 18.09
N ARG A 233 0.08 -3.87 18.51
CA ARG A 233 1.50 -3.49 18.51
C ARG A 233 2.26 -4.38 17.57
N SER A 234 3.36 -3.87 17.02
CA SER A 234 4.24 -4.68 16.17
C SER A 234 5.70 -4.40 16.41
N GLU A 235 6.51 -5.44 16.28
CA GLU A 235 7.96 -5.32 16.20
C GLU A 235 8.51 -6.30 15.17
N VAL A 236 9.61 -5.92 14.53
CA VAL A 236 10.41 -6.84 13.72
C VAL A 236 11.56 -7.32 14.58
N LYS A 237 11.54 -8.63 14.89
CA LYS A 237 12.52 -9.27 15.75
C LYS A 237 12.72 -10.71 15.30
N ASP A 238 13.96 -11.19 15.37
CA ASP A 238 14.34 -12.55 15.00
C ASP A 238 13.89 -12.93 13.56
N ASN A 239 14.04 -11.99 12.62
CA ASN A 239 13.62 -12.10 11.21
C ASN A 239 12.13 -12.44 11.04
N ALA A 240 11.31 -12.05 12.01
CA ALA A 240 9.87 -12.19 12.01
C ALA A 240 9.19 -10.86 12.34
N LEU A 241 8.03 -10.65 11.73
CA LEU A 241 7.10 -9.62 12.11
C LEU A 241 6.21 -10.20 13.22
N ASN A 242 6.40 -9.69 14.43
CA ASN A 242 5.59 -10.04 15.59
C ASN A 242 4.48 -9.01 15.73
N LEU A 243 3.23 -9.49 15.73
CA LEU A 243 2.03 -8.71 15.98
C LEU A 243 1.46 -9.10 17.34
N TYR A 244 1.26 -8.12 18.21
CA TYR A 244 0.65 -8.28 19.53
C TYR A 244 -0.73 -7.67 19.48
N ILE A 245 -1.76 -8.50 19.58
CA ILE A 245 -3.15 -8.10 19.45
C ILE A 245 -3.79 -8.20 20.83
N THR A 246 -4.16 -7.06 21.41
CA THR A 246 -4.83 -6.98 22.70
C THR A 246 -6.34 -6.95 22.50
N TYR A 247 -7.05 -7.82 23.20
CA TYR A 247 -8.51 -7.93 23.10
C TYR A 247 -9.23 -7.33 24.30
N ASP A 248 -10.41 -6.79 24.04
CA ASP A 248 -11.45 -6.55 25.04
C ASP A 248 -12.55 -7.60 24.87
N PHE A 249 -12.90 -8.28 25.95
CA PHE A 249 -13.84 -9.38 25.96
C PHE A 249 -15.14 -8.96 26.62
N SER A 250 -16.26 -9.23 25.96
CA SER A 250 -17.61 -8.98 26.49
C SER A 250 -18.49 -10.22 26.32
N GLY A 251 -19.32 -10.52 27.31
CA GLY A 251 -20.23 -11.67 27.28
C GLY A 251 -21.69 -11.23 27.34
N VAL A 252 -22.55 -11.85 26.53
CA VAL A 252 -24.01 -11.73 26.65
C VAL A 252 -24.56 -13.08 27.08
N LYS A 253 -25.29 -13.13 28.20
CA LYS A 253 -25.90 -14.38 28.69
C LYS A 253 -27.17 -14.67 27.89
N GLY A 254 -27.36 -15.92 27.47
CA GLY A 254 -28.62 -16.35 26.86
C GLY A 254 -29.78 -16.18 27.83
N ILE A 255 -30.89 -15.62 27.35
CA ILE A 255 -32.14 -15.64 28.10
C ILE A 255 -32.67 -17.07 28.00
N GLN A 256 -32.49 -17.87 29.06
CA GLN A 256 -33.19 -19.14 29.18
C GLN A 256 -34.69 -18.83 29.23
N THR A 257 -35.39 -19.06 28.13
CA THR A 257 -36.84 -19.21 28.14
C THR A 257 -37.14 -20.51 28.85
N THR A 258 -37.39 -20.43 30.17
CA THR A 258 -37.97 -21.53 30.93
C THR A 258 -39.23 -21.99 30.20
N PRO A 259 -39.30 -23.24 29.68
CA PRO A 259 -40.51 -23.71 29.06
C PRO A 259 -41.62 -23.70 30.12
N PRO A 260 -42.85 -23.24 29.79
CA PRO A 260 -43.94 -23.28 30.73
C PRO A 260 -44.14 -24.74 31.18
N ILE A 261 -44.18 -24.94 32.49
CA ILE A 261 -44.52 -26.22 33.12
C ILE A 261 -45.89 -26.61 32.57
N GLN A 262 -45.92 -27.54 31.61
CA GLN A 262 -47.16 -28.23 31.24
C GLN A 262 -47.62 -28.96 32.48
N GLN A 263 -48.65 -28.41 33.13
CA GLN A 263 -49.33 -29.07 34.22
C GLN A 263 -49.82 -30.42 33.73
N LEU A 264 -49.32 -31.48 34.36
CA LEU A 264 -49.97 -32.78 34.42
C LEU A 264 -51.41 -32.59 34.93
N GLN A 265 -52.37 -32.61 34.00
CA GLN A 265 -53.76 -32.98 34.26
C GLN A 265 -53.96 -34.30 33.51
N GLN A 266 -53.87 -35.42 34.23
CA GLN A 266 -55.01 -36.25 34.65
C GLN A 266 -55.80 -36.81 33.48
#